data_AF-A0A914Z108-F1
#
_entry.id   AF-A0A914Z108-F1
#
_cell.length_a   1.000
_cell.length_b   1.000
_cell.length_c   1.000
_cell.angle_alpha   90.00
_cell.angle_beta   90.00
_cell.angle_gamma   90.00
#
_symmetry.space_group_name_H-M   'P 1'
#
loop_
_entity.id
_entity.type
_entity.pdbx_description
1 polymer ?
#
loop_
_entity_poly.entity_id
_entity_poly.type
_entity_poly.pdbx_seq_one_letter_code
_entity_poly.pdbx_strand_id
1 'polypeptide(L)'
;MRTQFTDSSHVIQDGEHRVAQLKHRLDQLETLLREKESEVDRLKQRQLQQPSVRMEAELKMQLENAEQEKLKLQENIDVLRKSSELDKQQQLKTFQEESRNQLMAIDYLQKELSDREILLASQNEKISQLDNQLKMTNGMSYMHKNKSDIQQELEETQKEVEKLLRIVQSLEKEKSILTTKINIANTEKPSNDYDYGTLERVQREIGIDRNSESSNLKRRTKALVQQLSNQLTDLFKDGGRERVLAMNNVLMNKDFKNEIQKAMDEERIQYQRQITAIRREALMAQIREKDAAIQLLQISPEQFSEQIQILTRQKEQLRHKLLTNDNDTSGNALGGGGAAATTSGGLQGIPHIPYIGSLEAYIPPVNSAIAQVKAGGPITASNNIWLNSAQHAFDRALNRVDMVTTYGQQQDDNGDDDGVWA
;
A
#
# COMPACT_ATOMS: atom_id res chain seq x y z
N MET A 1 32.79 102.78 -59.51
CA MET A 1 31.49 102.13 -59.22
C MET A 1 31.19 100.94 -60.13
N ARG A 2 31.33 101.00 -61.47
CA ARG A 2 31.08 99.84 -62.36
C ARG A 2 31.98 98.62 -62.13
N THR A 3 33.27 98.81 -61.85
CA THR A 3 34.24 97.72 -61.60
C THR A 3 34.03 97.01 -60.26
N GLN A 4 33.62 97.74 -59.21
CA GLN A 4 33.26 97.14 -57.92
C GLN A 4 31.99 96.28 -58.02
N PHE A 5 31.06 96.63 -58.93
CA PHE A 5 29.83 95.87 -59.15
C PHE A 5 30.10 94.57 -59.93
N THR A 6 31.04 94.58 -60.88
CA THR A 6 31.46 93.38 -61.61
C THR A 6 32.25 92.41 -60.73
N ASP A 7 33.14 92.92 -59.87
CA ASP A 7 33.90 92.10 -58.93
C ASP A 7 32.98 91.48 -57.85
N SER A 8 32.02 92.26 -57.34
CA SER A 8 31.00 91.73 -56.41
C SER A 8 30.10 90.68 -57.08
N SER A 9 29.78 90.84 -58.36
CA SER A 9 28.99 89.86 -59.12
C SER A 9 29.77 88.56 -59.33
N HIS A 10 31.08 88.61 -59.54
CA HIS A 10 31.92 87.43 -59.70
C HIS A 10 32.06 86.66 -58.38
N VAL A 11 32.23 87.35 -57.26
CA VAL A 11 32.27 86.73 -55.91
C VAL A 11 30.94 86.06 -55.57
N ILE A 12 29.81 86.64 -55.96
CA ILE A 12 28.49 86.02 -55.78
C ILE A 12 28.36 84.75 -56.64
N GLN A 13 28.76 84.81 -57.92
CA GLN A 13 28.73 83.63 -58.81
C GLN A 13 29.65 82.49 -58.33
N ASP A 14 30.85 82.80 -57.85
CA ASP A 14 31.76 81.81 -57.26
C ASP A 14 31.18 81.21 -55.96
N GLY A 15 30.53 82.05 -55.15
CA GLY A 15 29.80 81.63 -53.96
C GLY A 15 28.64 80.69 -54.30
N GLU A 16 27.84 81.03 -55.30
CA GLU A 16 26.73 80.21 -55.80
C GLU A 16 27.22 78.88 -56.38
N HIS A 17 28.31 78.88 -57.14
CA HIS A 17 28.91 77.67 -57.68
C HIS A 17 29.43 76.75 -56.57
N ARG A 18 30.09 77.32 -55.55
CA ARG A 18 30.54 76.58 -54.37
C ARG A 18 29.37 76.02 -53.56
N VAL A 19 28.30 76.79 -53.39
CA VAL A 19 27.07 76.33 -52.72
C VAL A 19 26.42 75.20 -53.51
N ALA A 20 26.36 75.29 -54.84
CA ALA A 20 25.84 74.23 -55.70
C ALA A 20 26.66 72.95 -55.60
N GLN A 21 28.00 73.05 -55.59
CA GLN A 21 28.89 71.90 -55.39
C GLN A 21 28.70 71.26 -54.01
N LEU A 22 28.57 72.06 -52.95
CA LEU A 22 28.33 71.56 -51.59
C LEU A 22 26.96 70.89 -51.47
N LYS A 23 25.91 71.45 -52.09
CA LYS A 23 24.58 70.84 -52.16
C LYS A 23 24.62 69.50 -52.90
N HIS A 24 25.27 69.45 -54.06
CA HIS A 24 25.41 68.19 -54.80
C HIS A 24 26.14 67.11 -53.99
N ARG A 25 27.20 67.51 -53.26
CA ARG A 25 27.92 66.60 -52.36
C ARG A 25 27.06 66.17 -51.17
N LEU A 26 26.23 67.05 -50.62
CA LEU A 26 25.29 66.70 -49.56
C LEU A 26 24.28 65.66 -50.06
N ASP A 27 23.66 65.89 -51.22
CA ASP A 27 22.67 64.97 -51.80
C ASP A 27 23.28 63.58 -52.08
N GLN A 28 24.52 63.54 -52.55
CA GLN A 28 25.27 62.29 -52.73
C GLN A 28 25.52 61.56 -51.40
N LEU A 29 25.91 62.30 -50.35
CA LEU A 29 26.13 61.72 -49.02
C LEU A 29 24.83 61.23 -48.39
N GLU A 30 23.72 61.95 -48.56
CA GLU A 30 22.39 61.52 -48.08
C GLU A 30 21.91 60.26 -48.80
N THR A 31 22.13 60.16 -50.12
CA THR A 31 21.81 58.95 -50.89
C THR A 31 22.64 57.77 -50.40
N LEU A 32 23.95 57.96 -50.23
CA LEU A 32 24.85 56.93 -49.72
C LEU A 32 24.49 56.51 -48.29
N LEU A 33 24.08 57.46 -47.43
CA LEU A 33 23.63 57.16 -46.08
C LEU A 33 22.40 56.24 -46.09
N ARG A 34 21.37 56.57 -46.89
CA ARG A 34 20.17 55.73 -47.04
C ARG A 34 20.49 54.34 -47.60
N GLU A 35 21.40 54.27 -48.57
CA GLU A 35 21.88 52.98 -49.10
C GLU A 35 22.54 52.14 -48.01
N LYS A 36 23.39 52.75 -47.17
CA LYS A 36 24.04 52.07 -46.05
C LYS A 36 23.08 51.66 -44.94
N GLU A 37 22.09 52.49 -44.62
CA GLU A 37 21.00 52.11 -43.71
C GLU A 37 20.24 50.90 -44.23
N SER A 38 19.88 50.90 -45.52
CA SER A 38 19.20 49.77 -46.17
C SER A 38 20.06 48.50 -46.19
N GLU A 39 21.38 48.64 -46.36
CA GLU A 39 22.32 47.53 -46.35
C GLU A 39 22.42 46.91 -44.94
N VAL A 40 22.47 47.75 -43.90
CA VAL A 40 22.46 47.30 -42.51
C VAL A 40 21.19 46.53 -42.18
N ASP A 41 20.02 47.01 -42.61
CA ASP A 41 18.75 46.32 -42.35
C ASP A 41 18.68 44.96 -43.05
N ARG A 42 19.17 44.87 -44.30
CA ARG A 42 19.30 43.59 -45.01
C ARG A 42 20.25 42.63 -44.30
N LEU A 43 21.37 43.13 -43.77
CA LEU A 43 22.32 42.30 -43.02
C LEU A 43 21.73 41.80 -41.69
N LYS A 44 21.03 42.66 -40.94
CA LYS A 44 20.29 42.25 -39.73
C LYS A 44 19.26 41.17 -40.03
N GLN A 45 18.49 41.35 -41.11
CA GLN A 45 17.50 40.36 -41.52
C GLN A 45 18.17 39.02 -41.91
N ARG A 46 19.27 39.05 -42.66
CA ARG A 46 20.05 37.85 -42.99
C ARG A 46 20.62 37.18 -41.75
N GLN A 47 21.12 37.94 -40.79
CA GLN A 47 21.63 37.42 -39.52
C GLN A 47 20.54 36.70 -38.73
N LEU A 48 19.34 37.27 -38.62
CA LEU A 48 18.19 36.61 -37.98
C LEU A 48 17.69 35.37 -38.75
N GLN A 49 17.97 35.30 -40.05
CA GLN A 49 17.69 34.13 -40.87
C GLN A 49 18.80 33.07 -40.81
N GLN A 50 19.96 33.38 -40.21
CA GLN A 50 21.01 32.38 -40.06
C GLN A 50 20.50 31.21 -39.21
N PRO A 51 20.72 29.95 -39.66
CA PRO A 51 20.29 28.77 -38.92
C PRO A 51 20.81 28.74 -37.48
N SER A 52 22.04 29.19 -37.24
CA SER A 52 22.67 29.26 -35.91
C SER A 52 21.90 30.16 -34.95
N VAL A 53 21.51 31.36 -35.39
CA VAL A 53 20.77 32.33 -34.56
C VAL A 53 19.37 31.82 -34.23
N ARG A 54 18.70 31.16 -35.19
CA ARG A 54 17.40 30.53 -34.95
C ARG A 54 17.51 29.36 -33.97
N MET A 55 18.52 28.52 -34.15
CA MET A 55 18.79 27.39 -33.26
C MET A 55 19.13 27.85 -31.84
N GLU A 56 19.90 28.93 -31.70
CA GLU A 56 20.19 29.53 -30.39
C GLU A 56 18.91 30.03 -29.70
N ALA A 57 18.01 30.71 -30.43
CA ALA A 57 16.73 31.15 -29.89
C ALA A 57 15.84 29.98 -29.47
N GLU A 58 15.81 28.90 -30.25
CA GLU A 58 15.07 27.67 -29.93
C GLU A 58 15.64 26.98 -28.69
N LEU A 59 16.97 26.80 -28.60
CA LEU A 59 17.64 26.22 -27.44
C LEU A 59 17.40 27.06 -26.18
N LYS A 60 17.39 28.39 -26.30
CA LYS A 60 17.08 29.28 -25.19
C LYS A 60 15.65 29.09 -24.70
N MET A 61 14.68 28.96 -25.61
CA MET A 61 13.29 28.68 -25.26
C MET A 61 13.14 27.29 -24.61
N GLN A 62 13.83 26.28 -25.14
CA GLN A 62 13.85 24.94 -24.55
C GLN A 62 14.44 24.95 -23.13
N LEU A 63 15.51 25.72 -22.91
CA LEU A 63 16.14 25.88 -21.60
C LEU A 63 15.19 26.56 -20.62
N GLU A 64 14.52 27.64 -21.02
CA GLU A 64 13.52 28.32 -20.19
C GLU A 64 12.36 27.38 -19.82
N ASN A 65 11.85 26.60 -20.77
CA ASN A 65 10.82 25.60 -20.50
C ASN A 65 11.30 24.53 -19.51
N ALA A 66 12.51 24.01 -19.70
CA ALA A 66 13.10 23.03 -18.80
C ALA A 66 13.32 23.60 -17.37
N GLU A 67 13.69 24.87 -17.25
CA GLU A 67 13.82 25.55 -15.96
C GLU A 67 12.46 25.70 -15.26
N GLN A 68 11.40 26.05 -16.00
CA GLN A 68 10.05 26.12 -15.45
C GLN A 68 9.54 24.74 -15.01
N GLU A 69 9.79 23.69 -15.80
CA GLU A 69 9.43 22.32 -15.44
C GLU A 69 10.19 21.84 -14.21
N LYS A 70 11.49 22.12 -14.13
CA LYS A 70 12.31 21.84 -12.95
C LYS A 70 11.72 22.49 -11.69
N LEU A 71 11.29 23.75 -11.77
CA LEU A 71 10.67 24.45 -10.64
C LEU A 71 9.35 23.78 -10.22
N LYS A 72 8.49 23.40 -11.17
CA LYS A 72 7.23 22.69 -10.90
C LYS A 72 7.48 21.32 -10.27
N LEU A 73 8.45 20.56 -10.79
CA LEU A 73 8.82 19.26 -10.24
C LEU A 73 9.38 19.40 -8.82
N GLN A 74 10.17 20.42 -8.56
CA GLN A 74 10.67 20.72 -7.23
C GLN A 74 9.53 21.03 -6.25
N GLU A 75 8.58 21.87 -6.64
CA GLU A 75 7.38 22.16 -5.84
C GLU A 75 6.57 20.89 -5.55
N ASN A 76 6.37 20.02 -6.55
CA ASN A 76 5.68 18.74 -6.37
C ASN A 76 6.42 17.82 -5.38
N ILE A 77 7.76 17.75 -5.46
CA ILE A 77 8.57 16.98 -4.51
C ILE A 77 8.39 17.52 -3.10
N ASP A 78 8.38 18.84 -2.92
CA ASP A 78 8.24 19.46 -1.59
C ASP A 78 6.83 19.24 -1.01
N VAL A 79 5.78 19.28 -1.85
CA VAL A 79 4.42 18.90 -1.46
C VAL A 79 4.35 17.44 -1.03
N LEU A 80 4.94 16.53 -1.81
CA LEU A 80 4.96 15.09 -1.49
C LEU A 80 5.70 14.81 -0.18
N ARG A 81 6.86 15.45 0.03
CA ARG A 81 7.62 15.35 1.28
C ARG A 81 6.80 15.82 2.48
N LYS A 82 6.14 16.97 2.36
CA LYS A 82 5.29 17.53 3.41
C LYS A 82 4.08 16.66 3.71
N SER A 83 3.43 16.13 2.67
CA SER A 83 2.29 15.21 2.81
C SER A 83 2.70 13.93 3.51
N SER A 84 3.81 13.31 3.07
CA SER A 84 4.32 12.06 3.66
C SER A 84 4.69 12.23 5.13
N GLU A 85 5.32 13.35 5.51
CA GLU A 85 5.63 13.64 6.91
C GLU A 85 4.36 13.87 7.75
N LEU A 86 3.34 14.52 7.18
CA LEU A 86 2.05 14.71 7.84
C LEU A 86 1.34 13.37 8.08
N ASP A 87 1.30 12.50 7.07
CA ASP A 87 0.70 11.16 7.19
C ASP A 87 1.42 10.31 8.23
N LYS A 88 2.76 10.34 8.26
CA LYS A 88 3.57 9.67 9.26
C LYS A 88 3.27 10.16 10.68
N GLN A 89 3.16 11.48 10.87
CA GLN A 89 2.81 12.05 12.17
C GLN A 89 1.38 11.67 12.59
N GLN A 90 0.46 11.59 11.64
CA GLN A 90 -0.92 11.20 11.91
C GLN A 90 -1.01 9.72 12.31
N GLN A 91 -0.31 8.82 11.59
CA GLN A 91 -0.20 7.41 11.96
C GLN A 91 0.41 7.22 13.36
N LEU A 92 1.47 7.98 13.68
CA LEU A 92 2.09 7.93 15.00
C LEU A 92 1.12 8.34 16.11
N LYS A 93 0.33 9.41 15.89
CA LYS A 93 -0.70 9.85 16.85
C LYS A 93 -1.78 8.78 17.05
N THR A 94 -2.31 8.21 15.96
CA THR A 94 -3.30 7.14 16.03
C THR A 94 -2.76 5.94 16.81
N PHE A 95 -1.52 5.52 16.52
CA PHE A 95 -0.89 4.42 17.25
C PHE A 95 -0.72 4.73 18.75
N GLN A 96 -0.32 5.95 19.10
CA GLN A 96 -0.19 6.38 20.51
C GLN A 96 -1.55 6.38 21.22
N GLU A 97 -2.61 6.88 20.58
CA GLU A 97 -3.97 6.86 21.11
C GLU A 97 -4.50 5.42 21.29
N GLU A 98 -4.30 4.55 20.30
CA GLU A 98 -4.67 3.14 20.38
C GLU A 98 -3.91 2.42 21.49
N SER A 99 -2.60 2.65 21.62
CA SER A 99 -1.77 2.07 22.68
C SER A 99 -2.26 2.51 24.06
N ARG A 100 -2.58 3.79 24.23
CA ARG A 100 -3.16 4.31 25.46
C ARG A 100 -4.52 3.67 25.76
N ASN A 101 -5.38 3.53 24.76
CA ASN A 101 -6.70 2.89 24.94
C ASN A 101 -6.58 1.41 25.31
N GLN A 102 -5.63 0.69 24.70
CA GLN A 102 -5.34 -0.71 25.05
C GLN A 102 -4.82 -0.84 26.48
N LEU A 103 -3.94 0.06 26.93
CA LEU A 103 -3.47 0.09 28.31
C LEU A 103 -4.63 0.31 29.29
N MET A 104 -5.52 1.27 29.00
CA MET A 104 -6.72 1.49 29.83
C MET A 104 -7.65 0.28 29.87
N ALA A 105 -7.80 -0.43 28.75
CA ALA A 105 -8.61 -1.65 28.70
C ALA A 105 -7.97 -2.78 29.51
N ILE A 106 -6.65 -2.93 29.46
CA ILE A 106 -5.92 -3.90 30.28
C ILE A 106 -6.11 -3.59 31.77
N ASP A 107 -5.95 -2.34 32.19
CA ASP A 107 -6.13 -1.93 33.59
C ASP A 107 -7.57 -2.23 34.08
N TYR A 108 -8.57 -1.95 33.23
CA TYR A 108 -9.96 -2.28 33.54
C TYR A 108 -10.19 -3.79 33.70
N LEU A 109 -9.67 -4.60 32.78
CA LEU A 109 -9.80 -6.06 32.83
C LEU A 109 -9.06 -6.67 34.02
N GLN A 110 -7.88 -6.14 34.36
CA GLN A 110 -7.14 -6.56 35.56
C GLN A 110 -7.92 -6.27 36.83
N LYS A 111 -8.57 -5.10 36.92
CA LYS A 111 -9.44 -4.77 38.05
C LYS A 111 -10.63 -5.72 38.13
N GLU A 112 -11.30 -5.99 37.01
CA GLU A 112 -12.45 -6.90 36.99
C GLU A 112 -12.05 -8.36 37.33
N LEU A 113 -10.87 -8.80 36.92
CA LEU A 113 -10.31 -10.09 37.35
C LEU A 113 -10.05 -10.13 38.85
N SER A 114 -9.45 -9.08 39.42
CA SER A 114 -9.22 -8.98 40.86
C SER A 114 -10.54 -8.99 41.65
N ASP A 115 -11.56 -8.26 41.19
CA ASP A 115 -12.90 -8.27 41.80
C ASP A 115 -13.54 -9.68 41.75
N ARG A 116 -13.39 -10.39 40.62
CA ARG A 116 -13.84 -11.78 40.48
C ARG A 116 -13.10 -12.74 41.40
N GLU A 117 -11.79 -12.58 41.58
CA GLU A 117 -10.99 -13.39 42.51
C GLU A 117 -11.46 -13.22 43.95
N ILE A 118 -11.75 -11.98 44.37
CA ILE A 118 -12.32 -11.69 45.70
C ILE A 118 -13.68 -12.38 45.87
N LEU A 119 -14.56 -12.31 44.87
CA LEU A 119 -15.86 -12.99 44.90
C LEU A 119 -15.72 -14.51 44.99
N LEU A 120 -14.82 -15.10 44.20
CA LEU A 120 -14.56 -16.54 44.24
C LEU A 120 -14.00 -16.98 45.61
N ALA A 121 -13.08 -16.21 46.18
CA ALA A 121 -12.56 -16.46 47.52
C ALA A 121 -13.69 -16.46 48.57
N SER A 122 -14.58 -15.47 48.51
CA SER A 122 -15.74 -15.39 49.42
C SER A 122 -16.72 -16.56 49.23
N GLN A 123 -17.00 -16.95 47.99
CA GLN A 123 -17.86 -18.11 47.70
C GLN A 123 -17.23 -19.42 48.18
N ASN A 124 -15.93 -19.62 47.98
CA ASN A 124 -15.21 -20.78 48.48
C ASN A 124 -15.22 -20.86 50.01
N GLU A 125 -15.08 -19.72 50.70
CA GLU A 125 -15.26 -19.66 52.15
C GLU A 125 -16.67 -20.07 52.56
N LYS A 126 -17.70 -19.58 51.84
CA LYS A 126 -19.09 -19.96 52.11
C LYS A 126 -19.35 -21.44 51.89
N ILE A 127 -18.81 -22.02 50.82
CA ILE A 127 -18.88 -23.46 50.56
C ILE A 127 -18.22 -24.23 51.69
N SER A 128 -17.03 -23.81 52.14
CA SER A 128 -16.33 -24.45 53.26
C SER A 128 -17.15 -24.41 54.56
N GLN A 129 -17.79 -23.27 54.85
CA GLN A 129 -18.72 -23.14 55.99
C GLN A 129 -19.92 -24.10 55.86
N LEU A 130 -20.53 -24.20 54.67
CA LEU A 130 -21.64 -25.10 54.41
C LEU A 130 -21.23 -26.58 54.51
N ASP A 131 -20.07 -26.95 53.98
CA ASP A 131 -19.51 -28.31 54.12
C ASP A 131 -19.29 -28.69 55.58
N ASN A 132 -18.78 -27.75 56.38
CA ASN A 132 -18.62 -27.97 57.82
C ASN A 132 -19.98 -28.12 58.51
N GLN A 133 -20.98 -27.30 58.15
CA GLN A 133 -22.34 -27.46 58.66
C GLN A 133 -22.93 -28.81 58.28
N LEU A 134 -22.81 -29.23 57.01
CA LEU A 134 -23.27 -30.53 56.51
C LEU A 134 -22.63 -31.69 57.27
N LYS A 135 -21.32 -31.63 57.53
CA LYS A 135 -20.61 -32.63 58.33
C LYS A 135 -21.14 -32.69 59.76
N MET A 136 -21.42 -31.54 60.39
CA MET A 136 -22.02 -31.49 61.73
C MET A 136 -23.45 -32.06 61.73
N THR A 137 -24.29 -31.73 60.75
CA THR A 137 -25.65 -32.29 60.64
C THR A 137 -25.66 -33.77 60.29
N ASN A 138 -24.76 -34.25 59.42
CA ASN A 138 -24.65 -35.68 59.12
C ASN A 138 -24.11 -36.47 60.32
N GLY A 139 -23.15 -35.91 61.05
CA GLY A 139 -22.68 -36.47 62.33
C GLY A 139 -23.81 -36.57 63.38
N MET A 140 -24.75 -35.62 63.38
CA MET A 140 -25.94 -35.66 64.23
C MET A 140 -27.07 -36.56 63.68
N SER A 141 -27.19 -36.70 62.35
CA SER A 141 -28.23 -37.51 61.70
C SER A 141 -28.03 -39.01 61.87
N TYR A 142 -26.79 -39.48 62.07
CA TYR A 142 -26.53 -40.89 62.45
C TYR A 142 -26.75 -41.17 63.94
N MET A 143 -26.95 -40.14 64.77
CA MET A 143 -27.08 -40.27 66.22
C MET A 143 -28.51 -40.07 66.73
N HIS A 144 -29.43 -39.46 65.95
CA HIS A 144 -30.74 -39.05 66.45
C HIS A 144 -31.88 -39.07 65.41
N LYS A 145 -32.21 -40.24 64.87
CA LYS A 145 -33.60 -40.53 64.49
C LYS A 145 -33.95 -41.94 64.95
N ASN A 146 -34.61 -42.04 66.10
CA ASN A 146 -35.17 -43.32 66.54
C ASN A 146 -36.23 -43.73 65.51
N LYS A 147 -36.36 -45.02 65.24
CA LYS A 147 -37.40 -45.58 64.35
C LYS A 147 -38.81 -45.03 64.66
N SER A 148 -39.05 -44.68 65.93
CA SER A 148 -40.27 -44.03 66.42
C SER A 148 -40.52 -42.64 65.81
N ASP A 149 -39.50 -41.80 65.66
CA ASP A 149 -39.65 -40.43 65.18
C ASP A 149 -39.94 -40.40 63.67
N ILE A 150 -39.30 -41.32 62.93
CA ILE A 150 -39.57 -41.53 61.50
C ILE A 150 -40.99 -42.04 61.29
N GLN A 151 -41.47 -42.90 62.19
CA GLN A 151 -42.83 -43.45 62.11
C GLN A 151 -43.89 -42.38 62.43
N GLN A 152 -43.59 -41.46 63.34
CA GLN A 152 -44.44 -40.31 63.64
C GLN A 152 -44.45 -39.29 62.49
N GLU A 153 -43.29 -38.93 61.92
CA GLU A 153 -43.22 -38.08 60.72
C GLU A 153 -43.97 -38.71 59.54
N LEU A 154 -43.94 -40.05 59.40
CA LEU A 154 -44.69 -40.79 58.38
C LEU A 154 -46.21 -40.71 58.61
N GLU A 155 -46.67 -40.84 59.85
CA GLU A 155 -48.11 -40.69 60.17
C GLU A 155 -48.59 -39.25 59.97
N GLU A 156 -47.77 -38.25 60.32
CA GLU A 156 -48.11 -36.84 60.12
C GLU A 156 -48.16 -36.48 58.63
N THR A 157 -47.20 -36.97 57.83
CA THR A 157 -47.24 -36.81 56.37
C THR A 157 -48.40 -37.56 55.73
N GLN A 158 -48.77 -38.75 56.21
CA GLN A 158 -49.97 -39.46 55.76
C GLN A 158 -51.25 -38.66 56.04
N LYS A 159 -51.38 -38.07 57.23
CA LYS A 159 -52.52 -37.19 57.58
C LYS A 159 -52.58 -35.95 56.70
N GLU A 160 -51.45 -35.32 56.40
CA GLU A 160 -51.41 -34.16 55.51
C GLU A 160 -51.75 -34.54 54.06
N VAL A 161 -51.28 -35.70 53.57
CA VAL A 161 -51.66 -36.23 52.25
C VAL A 161 -53.18 -36.49 52.18
N GLU A 162 -53.79 -37.07 53.21
CA GLU A 162 -55.25 -37.26 53.26
C GLU A 162 -56.02 -35.93 53.26
N LYS A 163 -55.49 -34.92 53.94
CA LYS A 163 -56.08 -33.58 53.97
C LYS A 163 -55.98 -32.90 52.61
N LEU A 164 -54.83 -32.97 51.95
CA LEU A 164 -54.63 -32.47 50.59
C LEU A 164 -55.52 -33.20 49.59
N LEU A 165 -55.68 -34.53 49.70
CA LEU A 165 -56.61 -35.31 48.88
C LEU A 165 -58.06 -34.83 49.06
N ARG A 166 -58.50 -34.55 50.29
CA ARG A 166 -59.83 -33.96 50.54
C ARG A 166 -59.99 -32.58 49.89
N ILE A 167 -58.97 -31.73 49.96
CA ILE A 167 -58.97 -30.41 49.32
C ILE A 167 -59.05 -30.55 47.80
N VAL A 168 -58.23 -31.42 47.19
CA VAL A 168 -58.25 -31.68 45.75
C VAL A 168 -59.61 -32.19 45.31
N GLN A 169 -60.21 -33.15 46.02
CA GLN A 169 -61.56 -33.63 45.72
C GLN A 169 -62.63 -32.52 45.82
N SER A 170 -62.48 -31.58 46.77
CA SER A 170 -63.36 -30.42 46.88
C SER A 170 -63.18 -29.46 45.69
N LEU A 171 -61.92 -29.17 45.31
CA LEU A 171 -61.59 -28.31 44.18
C LEU A 171 -62.03 -28.92 42.84
N GLU A 172 -61.95 -30.25 42.69
CA GLU A 172 -62.47 -30.95 41.52
C GLU A 172 -64.00 -30.85 41.41
N LYS A 173 -64.71 -30.93 42.53
CA LYS A 173 -66.17 -30.68 42.57
C LYS A 173 -66.50 -29.24 42.19
N GLU A 174 -65.77 -28.26 42.74
CA GLU A 174 -65.95 -26.85 42.40
C GLU A 174 -65.63 -26.57 40.91
N LYS A 175 -64.54 -27.13 40.38
CA LYS A 175 -64.18 -27.05 38.96
C LYS A 175 -65.27 -27.65 38.08
N SER A 176 -65.84 -28.79 38.44
CA SER A 176 -66.97 -29.40 37.72
C SER A 176 -68.20 -28.47 37.69
N ILE A 177 -68.54 -27.87 38.84
CA ILE A 177 -69.65 -26.91 38.94
C ILE A 177 -69.40 -25.66 38.09
N LEU A 178 -68.19 -25.09 38.15
CA LEU A 178 -67.80 -23.91 37.37
C LEU A 178 -67.74 -24.19 35.87
N THR A 179 -67.23 -25.35 35.47
CA THR A 179 -67.20 -25.78 34.06
C THR A 179 -68.62 -25.90 33.51
N THR A 180 -69.54 -26.43 34.31
CA THR A 180 -70.96 -26.52 33.94
C THR A 180 -71.59 -25.13 33.79
N LYS A 181 -71.26 -24.19 34.70
CA LYS A 181 -71.70 -22.78 34.61
C LYS A 181 -71.11 -22.04 33.39
N ILE A 182 -69.84 -22.25 33.07
CA ILE A 182 -69.15 -21.65 31.91
C ILE A 182 -69.71 -22.19 30.59
N ASN A 183 -70.08 -23.47 30.52
CA ASN A 183 -70.70 -24.05 29.33
C ASN A 183 -72.11 -23.50 29.08
N ILE A 184 -72.86 -23.17 30.14
CA ILE A 184 -74.16 -22.49 30.05
C ILE A 184 -73.99 -21.01 29.62
N ALA A 185 -72.91 -20.35 30.04
CA ALA A 185 -72.63 -18.95 29.68
C ALA A 185 -72.02 -18.76 28.28
N ASN A 186 -71.49 -19.83 27.65
CA ASN A 186 -70.82 -19.76 26.33
C ASN A 186 -71.72 -20.11 25.13
N THR A 187 -73.03 -20.33 25.31
CA THR A 187 -74.01 -20.46 24.21
C THR A 187 -74.48 -19.10 23.65
N GLU A 188 -73.96 -17.98 24.15
CA GLU A 188 -74.16 -16.64 23.60
C GLU A 188 -72.81 -16.05 23.18
N LYS A 189 -72.43 -16.19 21.89
CA LYS A 189 -71.27 -15.52 21.28
C LYS A 189 -71.66 -14.95 19.90
N PRO A 190 -70.97 -13.91 19.41
CA PRO A 190 -69.85 -14.13 18.47
C PRO A 190 -68.61 -13.26 18.82
N SER A 191 -67.38 -13.79 18.81
CA SER A 191 -66.51 -14.15 17.67
C SER A 191 -65.98 -12.94 16.91
N ASN A 192 -64.70 -12.61 17.09
CA ASN A 192 -63.94 -11.67 16.24
C ASN A 192 -62.54 -12.22 15.99
N ASP A 193 -62.26 -12.45 14.71
CA ASP A 193 -61.02 -12.92 14.09
C ASP A 193 -60.54 -11.75 13.23
N TYR A 194 -59.26 -11.33 13.33
CA TYR A 194 -58.75 -10.16 12.60
C TYR A 194 -57.75 -10.55 11.50
N ASP A 195 -58.10 -10.09 10.30
CA ASP A 195 -57.54 -10.28 8.97
C ASP A 195 -56.39 -9.29 8.65
N TYR A 196 -55.37 -9.79 7.93
CA TYR A 196 -54.17 -9.09 7.46
C TYR A 196 -54.36 -8.71 5.99
N GLY A 197 -54.47 -7.42 5.63
CA GLY A 197 -54.72 -7.09 4.20
C GLY A 197 -54.63 -5.63 3.74
N THR A 198 -53.81 -4.77 4.36
CA THR A 198 -53.86 -3.31 4.06
C THR A 198 -52.55 -2.65 3.62
N LEU A 199 -51.61 -3.40 3.01
CA LEU A 199 -50.37 -2.81 2.47
C LEU A 199 -50.28 -2.80 0.93
N GLU A 200 -51.08 -3.60 0.22
CA GLU A 200 -50.92 -3.81 -1.23
C GLU A 200 -51.81 -2.91 -2.12
N ARG A 201 -52.66 -2.08 -1.52
CA ARG A 201 -53.56 -1.16 -2.25
C ARG A 201 -53.03 0.26 -2.43
N VAL A 202 -52.07 0.70 -1.61
CA VAL A 202 -51.56 2.09 -1.65
C VAL A 202 -50.51 2.29 -2.76
N GLN A 203 -49.94 1.22 -3.31
CA GLN A 203 -48.87 1.30 -4.31
C GLN A 203 -49.35 1.49 -5.75
N ARG A 204 -50.67 1.49 -6.00
CA ARG A 204 -51.25 1.58 -7.36
C ARG A 204 -51.94 2.91 -7.71
N GLU A 205 -51.94 3.89 -6.82
CA GLU A 205 -52.80 5.08 -6.94
C GLU A 205 -52.06 6.42 -7.12
N ILE A 206 -50.75 6.41 -7.41
CA ILE A 206 -49.99 7.62 -7.78
C ILE A 206 -49.53 7.50 -9.23
N GLY A 207 -50.47 7.71 -10.15
CA GLY A 207 -50.23 7.83 -11.59
C GLY A 207 -49.43 9.10 -11.91
N ILE A 208 -48.11 8.98 -11.98
CA ILE A 208 -47.26 9.98 -12.64
C ILE A 208 -46.47 9.26 -13.73
N ASP A 209 -46.74 9.67 -14.96
CA ASP A 209 -46.19 9.19 -16.21
C ASP A 209 -44.67 9.51 -16.33
N ARG A 210 -43.83 8.83 -15.53
CA ARG A 210 -42.37 9.08 -15.41
C ARG A 210 -41.52 8.47 -16.54
N ASN A 211 -42.13 7.72 -17.47
CA ASN A 211 -41.36 6.91 -18.42
C ASN A 211 -40.93 7.66 -19.70
N SER A 212 -41.67 8.69 -20.13
CA SER A 212 -41.37 9.40 -21.38
C SER A 212 -40.20 10.39 -21.24
N GLU A 213 -40.19 11.25 -20.22
CA GLU A 213 -39.12 12.22 -19.96
C GLU A 213 -37.81 11.55 -19.51
N SER A 214 -37.88 10.51 -18.68
CA SER A 214 -36.72 9.74 -18.22
C SER A 214 -36.00 9.06 -19.40
N SER A 215 -36.74 8.57 -20.40
CA SER A 215 -36.15 7.92 -21.57
C SER A 215 -35.40 8.92 -22.48
N ASN A 216 -35.94 10.12 -22.67
CA ASN A 216 -35.32 11.17 -23.49
C ASN A 216 -34.11 11.79 -22.81
N LEU A 217 -34.17 12.00 -21.49
CA LEU A 217 -33.05 12.49 -20.70
C LEU A 217 -31.90 11.47 -20.69
N LYS A 218 -32.20 10.17 -20.55
CA LYS A 218 -31.21 9.07 -20.66
C LYS A 218 -30.55 8.98 -22.03
N ARG A 219 -31.30 9.23 -23.11
CA ARG A 219 -30.73 9.24 -24.48
C ARG A 219 -29.78 10.42 -24.68
N ARG A 220 -30.13 11.61 -24.20
CA ARG A 220 -29.26 12.80 -24.27
C ARG A 220 -28.00 12.64 -23.42
N THR A 221 -28.10 12.13 -22.19
CA THR A 221 -26.93 11.88 -21.35
C THR A 221 -26.02 10.81 -21.94
N LYS A 222 -26.56 9.74 -22.52
CA LYS A 222 -25.77 8.71 -23.20
C LYS A 222 -25.01 9.25 -24.42
N ALA A 223 -25.65 10.10 -25.23
CA ALA A 223 -24.99 10.71 -26.38
C ALA A 223 -23.85 11.66 -25.98
N LEU A 224 -24.05 12.47 -24.92
CA LEU A 224 -23.02 13.36 -24.39
C LEU A 224 -21.82 12.58 -23.81
N VAL A 225 -22.10 11.51 -23.05
CA VAL A 225 -21.05 10.63 -22.50
C VAL A 225 -20.25 9.96 -23.62
N GLN A 226 -20.91 9.51 -24.69
CA GLN A 226 -20.23 8.93 -25.84
C GLN A 226 -19.31 9.95 -26.55
N GLN A 227 -19.77 11.19 -26.69
CA GLN A 227 -18.99 12.26 -27.31
C GLN A 227 -17.74 12.61 -26.48
N LEU A 228 -17.88 12.74 -25.16
CA LEU A 228 -16.76 12.99 -24.24
C LEU A 228 -15.78 11.81 -24.19
N SER A 229 -16.29 10.57 -24.24
CA SER A 229 -15.47 9.36 -24.30
C SER A 229 -14.63 9.31 -25.58
N ASN A 230 -15.20 9.72 -26.71
CA ASN A 230 -14.47 9.76 -27.98
C ASN A 230 -13.38 10.85 -27.96
N GLN A 231 -13.68 12.04 -27.42
CA GLN A 231 -12.70 13.12 -27.25
C GLN A 231 -11.53 12.74 -26.33
N LEU A 232 -11.81 12.05 -25.22
CA LEU A 232 -10.77 11.49 -24.34
C LEU A 232 -9.91 10.47 -25.09
N THR A 233 -10.52 9.58 -25.87
CA THR A 233 -9.82 8.55 -26.64
C THR A 233 -8.86 9.15 -27.67
N ASP A 234 -9.27 10.23 -28.34
CA ASP A 234 -8.42 10.91 -29.33
C ASP A 234 -7.27 11.66 -28.66
N LEU A 235 -7.50 12.34 -27.53
CA LEU A 235 -6.44 12.97 -26.74
C LEU A 235 -5.40 11.96 -26.21
N PHE A 236 -5.84 10.76 -25.81
CA PHE A 236 -4.91 9.71 -25.39
C PHE A 236 -4.10 9.11 -26.54
N LYS A 237 -4.66 9.03 -27.75
CA LYS A 237 -3.94 8.53 -28.94
C LYS A 237 -2.86 9.50 -29.41
N ASP A 238 -3.16 10.79 -29.42
CA ASP A 238 -2.21 11.81 -29.87
C ASP A 238 -1.12 12.06 -28.82
N GLY A 239 -1.51 12.19 -27.54
CA GLY A 239 -0.55 12.34 -26.44
C GLY A 239 0.31 11.07 -26.20
N GLY A 240 -0.16 9.89 -26.60
CA GLY A 240 0.64 8.65 -26.56
C GLY A 240 1.71 8.61 -27.64
N ARG A 241 1.37 8.99 -28.88
CA ARG A 241 2.30 8.98 -30.02
C ARG A 241 3.42 10.01 -29.87
N GLU A 242 3.09 11.21 -29.40
CA GLU A 242 4.07 12.27 -29.22
C GLU A 242 5.07 11.95 -28.09
N ARG A 243 4.61 11.37 -26.98
CA ARG A 243 5.48 10.87 -25.91
C ARG A 243 6.39 9.72 -26.36
N VAL A 244 5.88 8.81 -27.19
CA VAL A 244 6.69 7.70 -27.73
C VAL A 244 7.77 8.23 -28.68
N LEU A 245 7.45 9.21 -29.53
CA LEU A 245 8.43 9.83 -30.43
C LEU A 245 9.49 10.65 -29.68
N ALA A 246 9.09 11.40 -28.65
CA ALA A 246 10.01 12.13 -27.77
C ALA A 246 10.94 11.17 -27.02
N MET A 247 10.39 10.08 -26.46
CA MET A 247 11.18 9.07 -25.76
C MET A 247 12.15 8.34 -26.71
N ASN A 248 11.74 8.07 -27.95
CA ASN A 248 12.60 7.43 -28.94
C ASN A 248 13.76 8.34 -29.40
N ASN A 249 13.52 9.66 -29.52
CA ASN A 249 14.57 10.64 -29.82
C ASN A 249 15.56 10.82 -28.66
N VAL A 250 15.08 10.79 -27.41
CA VAL A 250 15.91 10.87 -26.21
C VAL A 250 16.77 9.61 -26.03
N LEU A 251 16.24 8.42 -26.36
CA LEU A 251 16.96 7.15 -26.32
C LEU A 251 18.01 6.97 -27.43
N MET A 252 17.95 7.78 -28.50
CA MET A 252 18.94 7.80 -29.59
C MET A 252 20.17 8.65 -29.27
N ASN A 253 20.13 9.47 -28.22
CA ASN A 253 21.29 10.21 -27.75
C ASN A 253 22.20 9.30 -26.92
N LYS A 254 23.36 8.93 -27.48
CA LYS A 254 24.33 8.02 -26.85
C LYS A 254 24.77 8.49 -25.47
N ASP A 255 24.93 9.80 -25.28
CA ASP A 255 25.42 10.35 -24.01
C ASP A 255 24.36 10.21 -22.91
N PHE A 256 23.10 10.52 -23.23
CA PHE A 256 21.97 10.32 -22.33
C PHE A 256 21.71 8.83 -22.02
N LYS A 257 21.85 7.96 -23.03
CA LYS A 257 21.76 6.51 -22.85
C LYS A 257 22.86 5.98 -21.91
N ASN A 258 24.09 6.47 -22.07
CA ASN A 258 25.20 6.10 -21.18
C ASN A 258 25.00 6.63 -19.76
N GLU A 259 24.42 7.83 -19.61
CA GLU A 259 24.13 8.43 -18.32
C GLU A 259 23.01 7.69 -17.57
N ILE A 260 21.93 7.30 -18.27
CA ILE A 260 20.90 6.41 -17.72
C ILE A 260 21.50 5.05 -17.35
N GLN A 261 22.32 4.47 -18.22
CA GLN A 261 22.92 3.17 -17.95
C GLN A 261 23.81 3.22 -16.71
N LYS A 262 24.62 4.27 -16.59
CA LYS A 262 25.47 4.52 -15.41
C LYS A 262 24.62 4.71 -14.14
N ALA A 263 23.53 5.47 -14.22
CA ALA A 263 22.61 5.64 -13.09
C ALA A 263 21.97 4.31 -12.67
N MET A 264 21.54 3.49 -13.63
CA MET A 264 21.00 2.15 -13.35
C MET A 264 22.07 1.21 -12.76
N ASP A 265 23.32 1.29 -13.23
CA ASP A 265 24.43 0.50 -12.69
C ASP A 265 24.78 0.94 -11.26
N GLU A 266 24.78 2.24 -10.97
CA GLU A 266 24.95 2.78 -9.61
C GLU A 266 23.81 2.33 -8.69
N GLU A 267 22.56 2.36 -9.15
CA GLU A 267 21.40 1.88 -8.39
C GLU A 267 21.50 0.37 -8.14
N ARG A 268 21.89 -0.42 -9.14
CA ARG A 268 22.14 -1.86 -8.99
C ARG A 268 23.20 -2.14 -7.93
N ILE A 269 24.31 -1.40 -7.95
CA ILE A 269 25.38 -1.51 -6.95
C ILE A 269 24.86 -1.14 -5.56
N GLN A 270 24.03 -0.10 -5.44
CA GLN A 270 23.42 0.28 -4.16
C GLN A 270 22.50 -0.80 -3.62
N TYR A 271 21.61 -1.35 -4.44
CA TYR A 271 20.74 -2.46 -4.01
C TYR A 271 21.54 -3.70 -3.63
N GLN A 272 22.59 -4.02 -4.38
CA GLN A 272 23.45 -5.16 -4.07
C GLN A 272 24.17 -4.96 -2.72
N ARG A 273 24.63 -3.74 -2.42
CA ARG A 273 25.20 -3.39 -1.10
C ARG A 273 24.17 -3.52 0.02
N GLN A 274 22.93 -3.03 -0.19
CA GLN A 274 21.86 -3.14 0.79
C GLN A 274 21.49 -4.61 1.06
N ILE A 275 21.37 -5.42 0.01
CA ILE A 275 21.10 -6.86 0.14
C ILE A 275 22.21 -7.55 0.94
N THR A 276 23.48 -7.26 0.65
CA THR A 276 24.61 -7.81 1.41
C THR A 276 24.60 -7.34 2.88
N ALA A 277 24.26 -6.08 3.14
CA ALA A 277 24.14 -5.56 4.50
C ALA A 277 23.02 -6.25 5.29
N ILE A 278 21.84 -6.42 4.70
CA ILE A 278 20.70 -7.11 5.32
C ILE A 278 21.04 -8.59 5.56
N ARG A 279 21.70 -9.26 4.60
CA ARG A 279 22.16 -10.65 4.78
C ARG A 279 23.13 -10.78 5.95
N ARG A 280 24.08 -9.84 6.08
CA ARG A 280 25.03 -9.79 7.21
C ARG A 280 24.31 -9.57 8.53
N GLU A 281 23.38 -8.63 8.59
CA GLU A 281 22.60 -8.34 9.79
C GLU A 281 21.72 -9.52 10.22
N ALA A 282 21.05 -10.19 9.26
CA ALA A 282 20.26 -11.39 9.53
C ALA A 282 21.11 -12.55 10.09
N LEU A 283 22.30 -12.79 9.52
CA LEU A 283 23.24 -13.78 10.04
C LEU A 283 23.74 -13.43 11.45
N MET A 284 24.05 -12.16 11.71
CA MET A 284 24.41 -11.70 13.06
C MET A 284 23.26 -11.88 14.06
N ALA A 285 22.02 -11.61 13.66
CA ALA A 285 20.85 -11.81 14.51
C ALA A 285 20.65 -13.29 14.86
N GLN A 286 20.79 -14.20 13.89
CA GLN A 286 20.72 -15.65 14.14
C GLN A 286 21.84 -16.13 15.08
N ILE A 287 23.06 -15.60 14.95
CA ILE A 287 24.15 -15.89 15.88
C ILE A 287 23.79 -15.44 17.30
N ARG A 288 23.23 -14.23 17.47
CA ARG A 288 22.79 -13.71 18.77
C ARG A 288 21.66 -14.53 19.38
N GLU A 289 20.71 -15.00 18.57
CA GLU A 289 19.63 -15.88 19.01
C GLU A 289 20.18 -17.23 19.52
N LYS A 290 21.12 -17.83 18.79
CA LYS A 290 21.80 -19.06 19.24
C LYS A 290 22.60 -18.82 20.52
N ASP A 291 23.24 -17.67 20.66
CA ASP A 291 23.94 -17.27 21.89
C ASP A 291 22.97 -17.12 23.09
N ALA A 292 21.82 -16.49 22.90
CA ALA A 292 20.80 -16.35 23.94
C ALA A 292 20.21 -17.72 24.34
N ALA A 293 19.95 -18.61 23.38
CA ALA A 293 19.47 -19.96 23.65
C ALA A 293 20.51 -20.78 24.43
N ILE A 294 21.80 -20.64 24.11
CA ILE A 294 22.89 -21.27 24.87
C ILE A 294 22.92 -20.75 26.31
N GLN A 295 22.83 -19.43 26.52
CA GLN A 295 22.82 -18.82 27.86
C GLN A 295 21.65 -19.30 28.73
N LEU A 296 20.46 -19.48 28.14
CA LEU A 296 19.29 -19.98 28.86
C LEU A 296 19.45 -21.46 29.26
N LEU A 297 20.00 -22.29 28.38
CA LEU A 297 20.22 -23.71 28.67
C LEU A 297 21.40 -23.95 29.62
N GLN A 298 22.35 -23.02 29.70
CA GLN A 298 23.46 -23.06 30.67
C GLN A 298 23.02 -22.95 32.13
N ILE A 299 21.76 -22.61 32.42
CA ILE A 299 21.20 -22.58 33.78
C ILE A 299 21.08 -24.01 34.36
N SER A 300 20.89 -25.03 33.53
CA SER A 300 20.86 -26.44 33.92
C SER A 300 21.69 -27.29 32.94
N PRO A 301 23.03 -27.21 33.03
CA PRO A 301 23.92 -27.76 32.00
C PRO A 301 23.92 -29.29 31.95
N GLU A 302 23.60 -29.96 33.06
CA GLU A 302 23.54 -31.44 33.13
C GLU A 302 22.33 -32.01 32.39
N GLN A 303 21.23 -31.26 32.30
CA GLN A 303 20.00 -31.70 31.63
C GLN A 303 19.99 -31.40 30.13
N PHE A 304 20.77 -30.41 29.68
CA PHE A 304 20.72 -29.90 28.30
C PHE A 304 22.09 -29.90 27.59
N SER A 305 23.06 -30.69 28.08
CA SER A 305 24.45 -30.66 27.57
C SER A 305 24.56 -30.94 26.07
N GLU A 306 23.76 -31.88 25.55
CA GLU A 306 23.73 -32.22 24.13
C GLU A 306 23.13 -31.09 23.28
N GLN A 307 22.07 -30.44 23.76
CA GLN A 307 21.46 -29.29 23.09
C GLN A 307 22.37 -28.05 23.10
N ILE A 308 23.13 -27.83 24.18
CA ILE A 308 24.16 -26.79 24.24
C ILE A 308 25.26 -27.05 23.20
N GLN A 309 25.73 -28.30 23.05
CA GLN A 309 26.74 -28.66 22.04
C GLN A 309 26.23 -28.47 20.61
N ILE A 310 24.98 -28.88 20.34
CA ILE A 310 24.34 -28.70 19.02
C ILE A 310 24.22 -27.21 18.69
N LEU A 311 23.73 -26.39 19.62
CA LEU A 311 23.58 -24.95 19.41
C LEU A 311 24.94 -24.25 19.24
N THR A 312 25.97 -24.68 19.98
CA THR A 312 27.34 -24.16 19.84
C THR A 312 27.91 -24.47 18.45
N ARG A 313 27.68 -25.69 17.94
CA ARG A 313 28.09 -26.07 16.59
C ARG A 313 27.34 -25.29 15.50
N GLN A 314 26.02 -25.12 15.66
CA GLN A 314 25.20 -24.33 14.73
C GLN A 314 25.63 -22.85 14.71
N LYS A 315 25.93 -22.27 15.88
CA LYS A 315 26.48 -20.91 16.01
C LYS A 315 27.81 -20.78 15.26
N GLU A 316 28.73 -21.73 15.40
CA GLU A 316 30.04 -21.68 14.75
C GLU A 316 29.93 -21.82 13.22
N GLN A 317 29.00 -22.65 12.73
CA GLN A 317 28.68 -22.72 11.31
C GLN A 317 28.13 -21.40 10.75
N LEU A 318 27.28 -20.70 11.51
CA LEU A 318 26.78 -19.38 11.11
C LEU A 318 27.88 -18.30 11.11
N ARG A 319 28.81 -18.36 12.06
CA ARG A 319 30.00 -17.48 12.09
C ARG A 319 30.90 -17.71 10.89
N HIS A 320 31.15 -18.97 10.53
CA HIS A 320 31.93 -19.28 9.33
C HIS A 320 31.25 -18.77 8.05
N LYS A 321 29.92 -18.91 7.93
CA LYS A 321 29.15 -18.37 6.79
C LYS A 321 29.20 -16.84 6.71
N LEU A 322 29.20 -16.16 7.85
CA LEU A 322 29.35 -14.71 7.92
C LEU A 322 30.73 -14.28 7.38
N LEU A 323 31.78 -15.00 7.75
CA LEU A 323 33.16 -14.70 7.36
C LEU A 323 33.45 -15.01 5.89
N THR A 324 32.87 -16.08 5.32
CA THR A 324 33.06 -16.43 3.91
C THR A 324 32.33 -15.49 2.96
N ASN A 325 31.11 -15.07 3.32
CA ASN A 325 30.32 -14.15 2.49
C ASN A 325 30.95 -12.75 2.36
N ASP A 326 31.82 -12.36 3.30
CA ASP A 326 32.54 -11.09 3.23
C ASP A 326 33.68 -11.10 2.19
N ASN A 327 34.23 -12.27 1.83
CA ASN A 327 35.35 -12.39 0.87
C ASN A 327 34.89 -12.51 -0.59
N ASP A 328 33.77 -13.20 -0.86
CA ASP A 328 33.29 -13.44 -2.23
C ASP A 328 32.71 -12.17 -2.90
N THR A 329 32.27 -11.20 -2.10
CA THR A 329 31.64 -9.97 -2.62
C THR A 329 32.63 -8.84 -2.96
N SER A 330 33.87 -8.90 -2.45
CA SER A 330 34.94 -7.93 -2.76
C SER A 330 35.70 -8.25 -4.05
N GLY A 331 35.71 -9.51 -4.51
CA GLY A 331 36.47 -9.94 -5.68
C GLY A 331 35.79 -9.70 -7.03
N ASN A 332 34.45 -9.67 -7.07
CA ASN A 332 33.69 -9.72 -8.33
C ASN A 332 33.16 -8.36 -8.81
N ALA A 333 33.53 -7.26 -8.15
CA ALA A 333 33.01 -5.91 -8.45
C ALA A 333 34.01 -4.99 -9.19
N LEU A 334 35.21 -5.48 -9.56
CA LEU A 334 36.29 -4.66 -10.12
C LEU A 334 36.85 -5.10 -11.49
N GLY A 335 36.24 -6.09 -12.16
CA GLY A 335 36.73 -6.56 -13.47
C GLY A 335 35.62 -6.60 -14.52
N GLY A 336 35.44 -5.52 -15.28
CA GLY A 336 34.42 -5.48 -16.34
C GLY A 336 34.48 -4.22 -17.19
N GLY A 337 35.68 -3.84 -17.63
CA GLY A 337 35.88 -2.73 -18.56
C GLY A 337 36.40 -3.20 -19.91
N GLY A 338 35.56 -3.05 -20.95
CA GLY A 338 35.98 -2.70 -22.30
C GLY A 338 36.47 -3.81 -23.25
N ALA A 339 35.59 -4.26 -24.15
CA ALA A 339 35.97 -4.58 -25.51
C ALA A 339 34.83 -4.18 -26.47
N ALA A 340 35.13 -3.25 -27.36
CA ALA A 340 34.24 -2.83 -28.43
C ALA A 340 34.19 -3.90 -29.53
N ALA A 341 32.99 -4.28 -29.96
CA ALA A 341 32.77 -4.93 -31.25
C ALA A 341 31.49 -4.37 -31.88
N THR A 342 31.68 -3.58 -32.93
CA THR A 342 30.68 -3.17 -33.91
C THR A 342 30.18 -4.39 -34.67
N THR A 343 28.89 -4.70 -34.60
CA THR A 343 28.21 -5.47 -35.66
C THR A 343 26.78 -5.00 -35.82
N SER A 344 26.50 -4.46 -37.00
CA SER A 344 25.19 -4.18 -37.57
C SER A 344 24.41 -5.45 -37.84
N GLY A 345 23.11 -5.50 -37.49
CA GLY A 345 22.20 -6.50 -38.06
C GLY A 345 20.91 -6.70 -37.28
N GLY A 346 19.77 -6.54 -37.97
CA GLY A 346 18.60 -7.41 -37.76
C GLY A 346 17.63 -7.03 -36.64
N LEU A 347 16.59 -6.27 -37.01
CA LEU A 347 15.26 -6.39 -36.43
C LEU A 347 14.81 -7.87 -36.45
N GLN A 348 14.51 -8.47 -35.29
CA GLN A 348 13.34 -9.33 -35.06
C GLN A 348 13.34 -9.91 -33.62
N GLY A 349 12.17 -9.84 -32.97
CA GLY A 349 11.86 -10.62 -31.77
C GLY A 349 11.95 -9.88 -30.44
N ILE A 350 10.95 -9.05 -30.13
CA ILE A 350 10.68 -8.60 -28.76
C ILE A 350 9.88 -9.72 -28.08
N PRO A 351 10.41 -10.47 -27.09
CA PRO A 351 9.55 -11.22 -26.19
C PRO A 351 8.85 -10.23 -25.26
N HIS A 352 7.53 -10.32 -25.25
CA HIS A 352 6.63 -9.57 -24.40
C HIS A 352 6.99 -9.79 -22.92
N ILE A 353 7.52 -8.76 -22.24
CA ILE A 353 7.60 -8.74 -20.78
C ILE A 353 6.16 -8.50 -20.29
N PRO A 354 5.57 -9.38 -19.46
CA PRO A 354 4.29 -9.10 -18.83
C PRO A 354 4.47 -7.99 -17.80
N TYR A 355 3.60 -7.00 -17.90
CA TYR A 355 3.41 -5.94 -16.92
C TYR A 355 3.23 -6.57 -15.52
N ILE A 356 4.22 -6.45 -14.64
CA ILE A 356 4.06 -6.79 -13.22
C ILE A 356 3.22 -5.66 -12.63
N GLY A 357 1.91 -5.90 -12.57
CA GLY A 357 1.01 -5.11 -11.75
C GLY A 357 1.50 -5.05 -10.31
N SER A 358 1.26 -3.90 -9.68
CA SER A 358 1.49 -3.60 -8.27
C SER A 358 1.55 -4.83 -7.37
N LEU A 359 2.68 -4.99 -6.66
CA LEU A 359 2.91 -5.98 -5.62
C LEU A 359 2.04 -5.75 -4.35
N GLU A 360 0.86 -5.18 -4.51
CA GLU A 360 -0.12 -4.90 -3.44
C GLU A 360 -1.23 -5.97 -3.36
N ALA A 361 -1.26 -6.95 -4.28
CA ALA A 361 -2.35 -7.91 -4.37
C ALA A 361 -2.05 -9.32 -3.82
N TYR A 362 -0.89 -9.58 -3.22
CA TYR A 362 -0.56 -10.93 -2.71
C TYR A 362 0.18 -10.95 -1.38
N ILE A 363 -0.23 -10.09 -0.45
CA ILE A 363 0.05 -10.25 0.97
C ILE A 363 -1.30 -10.47 1.66
N PRO A 364 -1.71 -11.72 1.96
CA PRO A 364 -2.84 -11.92 2.85
C PRO A 364 -2.47 -11.33 4.21
N PRO A 365 -3.39 -10.64 4.88
CA PRO A 365 -3.08 -9.95 6.12
C PRO A 365 -2.71 -10.97 7.19
N VAL A 366 -1.45 -10.93 7.63
CA VAL A 366 -0.91 -11.61 8.82
C VAL A 366 -1.79 -11.37 10.06
N ASN A 367 -2.64 -10.34 10.02
CA ASN A 367 -3.64 -10.02 11.03
C ASN A 367 -4.74 -11.08 11.23
N SER A 368 -5.02 -11.98 10.27
CA SER A 368 -6.06 -13.01 10.48
C SER A 368 -5.60 -14.17 11.38
N ALA A 369 -4.31 -14.53 11.33
CA ALA A 369 -3.72 -15.55 12.19
C ALA A 369 -3.60 -15.04 13.64
N ILE A 370 -3.27 -13.76 13.82
CA ILE A 370 -3.23 -13.11 15.14
C ILE A 370 -4.65 -12.98 15.73
N ALA A 371 -5.68 -12.78 14.89
CA ALA A 371 -7.07 -12.72 15.32
C ALA A 371 -7.62 -14.07 15.83
N GLN A 372 -7.19 -15.20 15.25
CA GLN A 372 -7.61 -16.53 15.72
C GLN A 372 -6.95 -16.95 17.04
N VAL A 373 -5.70 -16.53 17.28
CA VAL A 373 -5.01 -16.75 18.57
C VAL A 373 -5.64 -15.90 19.69
N LYS A 374 -6.11 -14.68 19.37
CA LYS A 374 -6.85 -13.83 20.31
C LYS A 374 -8.25 -14.35 20.68
N ALA A 375 -8.79 -15.34 19.97
CA ALA A 375 -10.13 -15.90 20.20
C ALA A 375 -10.14 -17.22 21.00
N GLY A 376 -8.99 -17.72 21.48
CA GLY A 376 -8.92 -18.89 22.36
C GLY A 376 -9.25 -20.25 21.71
N GLY A 377 -9.17 -20.35 20.37
CA GLY A 377 -9.35 -21.64 19.66
C GLY A 377 -8.11 -22.54 19.76
N PRO A 378 -8.25 -23.87 19.77
CA PRO A 378 -7.13 -24.79 19.85
C PRO A 378 -6.27 -24.71 18.57
N ILE A 379 -4.95 -24.75 18.75
CA ILE A 379 -3.96 -24.78 17.66
C ILE A 379 -4.08 -26.14 16.96
N THR A 380 -4.72 -26.17 15.79
CA THR A 380 -4.82 -27.38 14.98
C THR A 380 -3.64 -27.51 14.00
N ALA A 381 -3.36 -28.75 13.59
CA ALA A 381 -2.24 -29.15 12.72
C ALA A 381 -2.16 -28.39 11.37
N SER A 382 -3.19 -27.63 11.00
CA SER A 382 -3.23 -26.76 9.83
C SER A 382 -2.23 -25.59 9.89
N ASN A 383 -1.83 -25.13 11.07
CA ASN A 383 -0.85 -24.03 11.19
C ASN A 383 0.59 -24.45 10.85
N ASN A 384 0.94 -25.72 11.05
CA ASN A 384 2.24 -26.26 10.64
C ASN A 384 2.34 -26.45 9.12
N ILE A 385 1.20 -26.63 8.42
CA ILE A 385 1.17 -26.71 6.97
C ILE A 385 1.43 -25.32 6.35
N TRP A 386 0.96 -24.23 6.98
CA TRP A 386 1.17 -22.87 6.50
C TRP A 386 2.58 -22.33 6.74
N LEU A 387 3.17 -22.58 7.91
CA LEU A 387 4.58 -22.25 8.18
C LEU A 387 5.53 -23.01 7.25
N ASN A 388 5.27 -24.30 7.03
CA ASN A 388 6.03 -25.08 6.06
C ASN A 388 5.76 -24.64 4.61
N SER A 389 4.56 -24.21 4.25
CA SER A 389 4.26 -23.69 2.91
C SER A 389 4.90 -22.33 2.65
N ALA A 390 4.96 -21.45 3.65
CA ALA A 390 5.65 -20.15 3.58
C ALA A 390 7.17 -20.32 3.49
N GLN A 391 7.76 -21.23 4.28
CA GLN A 391 9.17 -21.60 4.19
C GLN A 391 9.48 -22.21 2.80
N HIS A 392 8.63 -23.11 2.31
CA HIS A 392 8.81 -23.77 1.01
C HIS A 392 8.57 -22.84 -0.19
N ALA A 393 7.78 -21.77 -0.02
CA ALA A 393 7.59 -20.69 -0.98
C ALA A 393 8.77 -19.71 -0.98
N PHE A 394 9.34 -19.42 0.19
CA PHE A 394 10.56 -18.63 0.35
C PHE A 394 11.78 -19.34 -0.26
N ASP A 395 11.92 -20.65 -0.02
CA ASP A 395 12.97 -21.48 -0.61
C ASP A 395 12.79 -21.63 -2.14
N ARG A 396 11.55 -21.68 -2.64
CA ARG A 396 11.27 -21.65 -4.09
C ARG A 396 11.56 -20.29 -4.73
N ALA A 397 11.36 -19.19 -4.00
CA ALA A 397 11.69 -17.85 -4.48
C ALA A 397 13.21 -17.65 -4.55
N LEU A 398 13.96 -18.14 -3.56
CA LEU A 398 15.43 -18.14 -3.57
C LEU A 398 16.00 -19.00 -4.72
N ASN A 399 15.50 -20.23 -4.91
CA ASN A 399 15.95 -21.10 -6.00
C ASN A 399 15.57 -20.58 -7.41
N ARG A 400 14.52 -19.75 -7.54
CA ARG A 400 14.16 -19.10 -8.82
C ARG A 400 15.06 -17.91 -9.14
N VAL A 401 15.58 -17.22 -8.13
CA VAL A 401 16.58 -16.15 -8.32
C VAL A 401 17.92 -16.76 -8.79
N ASP A 402 18.31 -17.91 -8.25
CA ASP A 402 19.53 -18.63 -8.67
C ASP A 402 19.46 -19.18 -10.12
N MET A 403 18.27 -19.56 -10.60
CA MET A 403 18.08 -19.98 -12.01
C MET A 403 18.17 -18.82 -13.01
N VAL A 404 17.83 -17.59 -12.61
CA VAL A 404 17.96 -16.41 -13.49
C VAL A 404 19.43 -15.98 -13.61
N THR A 405 20.25 -16.19 -12.57
CA THR A 405 21.69 -15.96 -12.62
C THR A 405 22.47 -17.03 -13.39
N THR A 406 22.00 -18.28 -13.44
CA THR A 406 22.70 -19.38 -14.14
C THR A 406 22.35 -19.49 -15.63
N TYR A 407 21.14 -19.11 -16.07
CA TYR A 407 20.78 -19.08 -17.49
C TYR A 407 21.40 -17.91 -18.29
N GLY A 408 21.99 -16.92 -17.62
CA GLY A 408 22.79 -15.88 -18.26
C GLY A 408 24.25 -16.27 -18.52
N GLN A 409 24.69 -17.45 -18.10
CA GLN A 409 26.09 -17.92 -18.18
C GLN A 409 26.29 -19.12 -19.13
N GLN A 410 25.24 -19.65 -19.77
CA GLN A 410 25.33 -20.89 -20.58
C GLN A 410 25.18 -20.69 -22.10
N GLN A 411 25.38 -19.47 -22.62
CA GLN A 411 25.38 -19.24 -24.08
C GLN A 411 26.75 -18.93 -24.70
N ASP A 412 27.84 -18.93 -23.94
CA ASP A 412 29.18 -18.56 -24.45
C ASP A 412 30.17 -19.72 -24.64
N ASP A 413 29.82 -20.97 -24.32
CA ASP A 413 30.74 -22.13 -24.42
C ASP A 413 30.43 -23.06 -25.60
N ASN A 414 30.52 -22.54 -26.83
CA ASN A 414 30.68 -23.39 -28.03
C ASN A 414 31.58 -22.68 -29.05
N GLY A 415 32.86 -23.05 -29.10
CA GLY A 415 33.74 -22.67 -30.19
C GLY A 415 35.22 -22.91 -29.92
N ASP A 416 35.74 -23.93 -30.60
CA ASP A 416 37.10 -24.03 -31.14
C ASP A 416 38.20 -24.62 -30.25
N ASP A 417 38.15 -25.96 -30.18
CA ASP A 417 39.25 -26.86 -29.87
C ASP A 417 40.09 -27.10 -31.15
N ASP A 418 41.10 -26.25 -31.40
CA ASP A 418 42.14 -26.50 -32.40
C ASP A 418 43.27 -27.36 -31.78
N GLY A 419 43.01 -28.67 -31.74
CA GLY A 419 43.97 -29.71 -31.44
C GLY A 419 44.78 -30.13 -32.66
N VAL A 420 46.05 -29.71 -32.66
CA VAL A 420 47.12 -30.04 -33.60
C VAL A 420 47.28 -31.55 -33.82
N TRP A 421 47.33 -31.96 -35.09
CA TRP A 421 47.82 -33.27 -35.52
C TRP A 421 49.34 -33.38 -35.33
N ALA A 422 49.74 -34.32 -34.47
CA ALA A 422 50.79 -35.32 -34.75
C ALA A 422 50.42 -36.61 -34.03
#